data_AF-A0A7S3I5P2-F1
#
_entry.id   AF-A0A7S3I5P2-F1
#
_cell.length_a   1.000
_cell.length_b   1.000
_cell.length_c   1.000
_cell.angle_alpha   90.00
_cell.angle_beta   90.00
_cell.angle_gamma   90.00
#
_symmetry.space_group_name_H-M   'P 1'
#
loop_
_entity.id
_entity.type
_entity.pdbx_description
1 polymer ?
#
loop_
_entity_poly.entity_id
_entity_poly.type
_entity_poly.pdbx_seq_one_letter_code
_entity_poly.pdbx_strand_id
1 'polypeptide(L)'
;EIRSMMASLRVLGLLLLQLHAATALVMGVRSPRVGLSSSVGLAPLAPTYSVASVPSRSSVPRMGLFGLGAPELAIIAGVALLVLGPDQVKKLAKDVGKVSAELKQVPEEFSKGMEQGKVEMESKKAASTIDSEKKTDAQ
;
A
#
# COMPACT_ATOMS: atom_id res chain seq x y z
N GLU A 1 -18.80 -18.35 50.76
CA GLU A 1 -17.72 -18.10 49.77
C GLU A 1 -17.79 -18.91 48.48
N ILE A 2 -17.94 -20.24 48.51
CA ILE A 2 -17.77 -21.10 47.31
C ILE A 2 -18.67 -20.71 46.13
N ARG A 3 -19.93 -20.31 46.38
CA ARG A 3 -20.86 -19.86 45.33
C ARG A 3 -20.44 -18.52 44.71
N SER A 4 -19.83 -17.64 45.48
CA SER A 4 -19.29 -16.36 44.99
C SER A 4 -18.01 -16.57 44.18
N MET A 5 -17.14 -17.49 44.62
CA MET A 5 -15.96 -17.89 43.84
C MET A 5 -16.34 -18.52 42.49
N MET A 6 -17.37 -19.38 42.46
CA MET A 6 -17.87 -19.95 41.19
C MET A 6 -18.51 -18.90 40.28
N ALA A 7 -19.16 -17.87 40.84
CA ALA A 7 -19.70 -16.76 40.06
C ALA A 7 -18.56 -15.93 39.43
N SER A 8 -17.54 -15.57 40.19
CA SER A 8 -16.37 -14.84 39.69
C SER A 8 -15.58 -15.62 38.64
N LEU A 9 -15.48 -16.95 38.78
CA LEU A 9 -14.79 -17.79 37.79
C LEU A 9 -15.54 -17.87 36.47
N ARG A 10 -16.89 -17.89 36.51
CA ARG A 10 -17.74 -17.82 35.31
C ARG A 10 -17.65 -16.45 34.62
N VAL A 11 -17.62 -15.36 35.39
CA VAL A 11 -17.48 -13.99 34.86
C VAL A 11 -16.11 -13.81 34.20
N LEU A 12 -15.03 -14.29 34.83
CA LEU A 12 -13.68 -14.23 34.27
C LEU A 12 -13.56 -15.04 32.97
N GLY A 13 -14.18 -16.22 32.90
CA GLY A 13 -14.23 -17.03 31.68
C GLY A 13 -14.97 -16.36 30.53
N LEU A 14 -16.11 -15.71 30.81
CA LEU A 14 -16.84 -14.93 29.81
C LEU A 14 -16.03 -13.71 29.33
N LEU A 15 -15.30 -13.05 30.22
CA LEU A 15 -14.45 -11.91 29.87
C LEU A 15 -13.29 -12.31 28.93
N LEU A 16 -12.65 -13.45 29.21
CA LEU A 16 -11.58 -14.01 28.38
C LEU A 16 -12.08 -14.46 26.99
N LEU A 17 -13.31 -14.96 26.92
CA LEU A 17 -13.96 -15.33 25.65
C LEU A 17 -14.29 -14.10 24.80
N GLN A 18 -14.80 -13.02 25.42
CA GLN A 18 -15.08 -11.76 24.73
C GLN A 18 -13.79 -11.08 24.21
N LEU A 19 -12.69 -11.18 24.96
CA LEU A 19 -11.40 -10.64 24.54
C LEU A 19 -10.84 -11.38 23.31
N HIS A 20 -10.99 -12.71 23.24
CA HIS A 20 -10.65 -13.47 22.04
C HIS A 20 -11.55 -13.12 20.84
N ALA A 21 -12.86 -12.94 21.06
CA ALA A 21 -13.80 -12.56 20.00
C ALA A 21 -13.51 -11.15 19.44
N ALA A 22 -13.15 -10.19 20.28
CA ALA A 22 -12.76 -8.84 19.86
C ALA A 22 -11.46 -8.83 19.04
N THR A 23 -10.53 -9.74 19.36
CA THR A 23 -9.27 -9.89 18.62
C THR A 23 -9.51 -10.49 17.22
N ALA A 24 -10.50 -11.36 17.07
CA ALA A 24 -10.92 -11.90 15.77
C ALA A 24 -11.57 -10.85 14.84
N LEU A 25 -12.21 -9.82 15.41
CA LEU A 25 -12.81 -8.72 14.63
C LEU A 25 -11.77 -7.80 13.97
N VAL A 26 -10.62 -7.59 14.62
CA VAL A 26 -9.47 -6.84 14.05
C VAL A 26 -8.76 -7.65 12.95
N MET A 27 -8.85 -8.98 12.98
CA MET A 27 -8.33 -9.89 11.94
C MET A 27 -9.41 -10.37 10.95
N GLY A 28 -10.39 -9.55 10.60
CA GLY A 28 -11.16 -9.70 9.35
C GLY A 28 -11.77 -11.09 9.05
N VAL A 29 -12.09 -11.90 10.05
CA VAL A 29 -12.84 -13.15 9.85
C VAL A 29 -14.31 -12.78 9.74
N ARG A 30 -14.80 -12.65 8.51
CA ARG A 30 -16.24 -12.58 8.22
C ARG A 30 -16.91 -13.81 8.83
N SER A 31 -17.74 -13.61 9.85
CA SER A 31 -18.59 -14.63 10.43
C SER A 31 -19.43 -15.31 9.33
N PRO A 32 -19.59 -16.64 9.34
CA PRO A 32 -20.57 -17.28 8.47
C PRO A 32 -21.96 -16.90 9.01
N ARG A 33 -22.74 -16.19 8.20
CA ARG A 33 -24.19 -16.12 8.40
C ARG A 33 -24.75 -17.52 8.17
N VAL A 34 -24.97 -18.27 9.24
CA VAL A 34 -25.72 -19.52 9.17
C VAL A 34 -27.20 -19.13 9.17
N GLY A 35 -27.81 -19.23 8.00
CA GLY A 35 -29.23 -19.01 7.78
C GLY A 35 -30.04 -20.02 8.57
N LEU A 36 -31.03 -19.50 9.30
CA LEU A 36 -32.05 -20.29 9.98
C LEU A 36 -33.09 -20.70 8.94
N SER A 37 -32.88 -21.87 8.33
CA SER A 37 -33.88 -22.52 7.48
C SER A 37 -34.54 -23.63 8.29
N SER A 38 -35.72 -23.33 8.82
CA SER A 38 -36.64 -24.31 9.37
C SER A 38 -37.25 -25.14 8.24
N SER A 39 -36.84 -26.40 8.10
CA SER A 39 -37.70 -27.42 7.52
C SER A 39 -37.31 -28.81 8.03
N VAL A 40 -38.28 -29.39 8.71
CA VAL A 40 -38.39 -30.79 9.09
C VAL A 40 -38.15 -31.66 7.86
N GLY A 41 -37.20 -32.59 7.94
CA GLY A 41 -36.92 -33.53 6.85
C GLY A 41 -35.97 -34.64 7.29
N LEU A 42 -36.48 -35.87 7.25
CA LEU A 42 -35.82 -37.14 7.55
C LEU A 42 -34.35 -37.21 7.11
N ALA A 43 -33.48 -37.62 8.02
CA ALA A 43 -32.06 -37.86 7.75
C ALA A 43 -31.85 -39.09 6.85
N PRO A 44 -31.08 -38.99 5.74
CA PRO A 44 -30.37 -40.13 5.19
C PRO A 44 -28.94 -40.17 5.73
N LEU A 45 -28.54 -41.35 6.18
CA LEU A 45 -27.19 -41.70 6.61
C LEU A 45 -26.22 -41.63 5.43
N ALA A 46 -25.51 -40.51 5.27
CA ALA A 46 -24.33 -40.43 4.41
C ALA A 46 -23.30 -39.50 5.06
N PRO A 47 -22.04 -39.93 5.27
CA PRO A 47 -21.01 -39.04 5.77
C PRO A 47 -20.58 -38.15 4.61
N THR A 48 -21.16 -36.95 4.52
CA THR A 48 -20.58 -35.89 3.70
C THR A 48 -19.44 -35.26 4.49
N TYR A 49 -18.24 -35.83 4.33
CA TYR A 49 -16.99 -35.18 4.71
C TYR A 49 -16.83 -33.94 3.81
N SER A 50 -17.34 -32.81 4.31
CA SER A 50 -17.02 -31.50 3.78
C SER A 50 -15.54 -31.26 4.05
N VAL A 51 -14.70 -31.56 3.06
CA VAL A 51 -13.31 -31.13 3.05
C VAL A 51 -13.31 -29.61 2.99
N ALA A 52 -13.18 -28.98 4.15
CA ALA A 52 -12.95 -27.56 4.25
C ALA A 52 -11.77 -27.21 3.33
N SER A 53 -12.01 -26.33 2.36
CA SER A 53 -10.97 -25.88 1.44
C SER A 53 -9.86 -25.24 2.26
N VAL A 54 -8.72 -25.92 2.34
CA VAL A 54 -7.50 -25.35 2.92
C VAL A 54 -7.13 -24.18 2.01
N PRO A 55 -7.15 -22.92 2.49
CA PRO A 55 -6.66 -21.82 1.68
C PRO A 55 -5.17 -22.08 1.46
N SER A 56 -4.83 -22.49 0.23
CA SER A 56 -3.47 -22.51 -0.25
C SER A 56 -2.97 -21.07 -0.23
N ARG A 57 -2.34 -20.68 0.88
CA ARG A 57 -1.52 -19.48 0.92
C ARG A 57 -0.35 -19.79 0.02
N SER A 58 -0.44 -19.39 -1.25
CA SER A 58 0.71 -19.27 -2.13
C SER A 58 1.59 -18.13 -1.61
N SER A 59 2.26 -18.41 -0.49
CA SER A 59 3.41 -17.66 -0.01
C SER A 59 4.59 -18.02 -0.90
N VAL A 60 4.50 -17.70 -2.18
CA VAL A 60 5.70 -17.57 -3.00
C VAL A 60 6.31 -16.26 -2.56
N PRO A 61 7.40 -16.28 -1.79
CA PRO A 61 7.99 -15.05 -1.31
C PRO A 61 8.55 -14.33 -2.54
N ARG A 62 7.84 -13.29 -2.97
CA ARG A 62 8.26 -12.48 -4.12
C ARG A 62 9.44 -11.65 -3.65
N MET A 63 10.63 -12.09 -4.02
CA MET A 63 11.87 -11.31 -3.83
C MET A 63 11.74 -10.03 -4.67
N GLY A 64 11.81 -8.87 -4.02
CA GLY A 64 11.63 -7.56 -4.65
C GLY A 64 12.93 -6.94 -5.16
N LEU A 65 12.93 -5.63 -5.33
CA LEU A 65 14.12 -4.81 -5.62
C LEU A 65 15.14 -5.07 -4.50
N PHE A 66 16.35 -5.52 -4.82
CA PHE A 66 17.42 -5.99 -3.90
C PHE A 66 17.34 -7.44 -3.40
N GLY A 67 16.44 -8.28 -3.92
CA GLY A 67 16.33 -9.67 -3.46
C GLY A 67 15.81 -9.79 -2.03
N LEU A 68 15.28 -8.69 -1.49
CA LEU A 68 14.65 -8.56 -0.18
C LEU A 68 13.12 -8.56 -0.40
N GLY A 69 12.40 -9.29 0.44
CA GLY A 69 10.94 -9.27 0.46
C GLY A 69 10.40 -8.20 1.41
N ALA A 70 9.06 -8.08 1.42
CA ALA A 70 8.36 -7.23 2.39
C ALA A 70 8.71 -7.53 3.87
N PRO A 71 8.82 -8.80 4.34
CA PRO A 71 9.15 -9.04 5.74
C PRO A 71 10.59 -8.63 6.09
N GLU A 72 11.56 -8.82 5.18
CA GLU A 72 12.96 -8.41 5.40
C GLU A 72 13.08 -6.88 5.48
N LEU A 73 12.41 -6.15 4.57
CA LEU A 73 12.37 -4.68 4.61
C LEU A 73 11.72 -4.15 5.89
N ALA A 74 10.71 -4.83 6.43
CA ALA A 74 10.06 -4.43 7.67
C ALA A 74 11.01 -4.52 8.88
N ILE A 75 11.86 -5.55 8.94
CA ILE A 75 12.84 -5.72 10.01
C ILE A 75 13.89 -4.59 9.95
N ILE A 76 14.42 -4.30 8.77
CA ILE A 76 15.40 -3.22 8.57
C ILE A 76 14.80 -1.86 8.95
N ALA A 77 13.56 -1.59 8.51
CA ALA A 77 12.85 -0.37 8.88
C ALA A 77 12.62 -0.28 10.40
N GLY A 78 12.29 -1.39 11.06
CA GLY A 78 12.16 -1.46 12.51
C GLY A 78 13.44 -1.09 13.24
N VAL A 79 14.59 -1.66 12.84
CA VAL A 79 15.90 -1.33 13.42
C VAL A 79 16.27 0.14 13.17
N ALA A 80 16.06 0.64 11.94
CA ALA A 80 16.32 2.04 11.61
C ALA A 80 15.46 3.00 12.46
N LEU A 81 14.20 2.66 12.73
CA LEU A 81 13.33 3.43 13.60
C LEU A 81 13.77 3.41 15.08
N LEU A 82 14.40 2.34 15.54
CA LEU A 82 14.97 2.29 16.89
C LEU A 82 16.25 3.11 17.00
N VAL A 83 17.11 3.06 15.98
CA VAL A 83 18.40 3.77 15.98
C VAL A 83 18.23 5.27 15.75
N LEU A 84 17.45 5.66 14.74
CA LEU A 84 17.20 7.08 14.42
C LEU A 84 16.02 7.67 15.20
N GLY A 85 15.07 6.85 15.65
CA GLY A 85 13.81 7.31 16.24
C GLY A 85 12.71 7.56 15.20
N PRO A 86 11.42 7.34 15.55
CA PRO A 86 10.29 7.52 14.62
C PRO A 86 10.06 8.98 14.21
N ASP A 87 10.55 9.94 14.98
CA ASP A 87 10.40 11.36 14.66
C ASP A 87 11.41 11.85 13.62
N GLN A 88 12.64 11.34 13.65
CA GLN A 88 13.67 11.71 12.67
C GLN A 88 13.35 11.16 11.29
N VAL A 89 12.88 9.91 11.19
CA VAL A 89 12.45 9.33 9.90
C VAL A 89 11.30 10.14 9.29
N LYS A 90 10.33 10.58 10.10
CA LYS A 90 9.23 11.45 9.63
C LYS A 90 9.73 12.83 9.20
N LYS A 91 10.69 13.42 9.92
CA LYS A 91 11.26 14.72 9.58
C LYS A 91 12.02 14.67 8.25
N LEU A 92 12.91 13.68 8.09
CA LEU A 92 13.65 13.44 6.84
C LEU A 92 12.70 13.15 5.68
N ALA A 93 11.68 12.32 5.89
CA ALA A 93 10.69 12.03 4.84
C ALA A 93 9.91 13.28 4.41
N LYS A 94 9.58 14.20 5.33
CA LYS A 94 8.94 15.48 4.99
C LYS A 94 9.89 16.38 4.21
N ASP A 95 11.16 16.47 4.61
CA ASP A 95 12.14 17.32 3.95
C ASP A 95 12.45 16.81 2.53
N VAL A 96 12.72 15.51 2.38
CA VAL A 96 12.89 14.85 1.07
C VAL A 96 11.62 14.94 0.23
N GLY A 97 10.44 14.83 0.86
CA GLY A 97 9.16 14.96 0.19
C GLY A 97 8.91 16.36 -0.39
N LYS A 98 9.30 17.41 0.34
CA LYS A 98 9.23 18.81 -0.14
C LYS A 98 10.17 19.02 -1.32
N VAL A 99 11.43 18.61 -1.20
CA VAL A 99 12.41 18.69 -2.29
C VAL A 99 11.91 17.93 -3.51
N SER A 100 11.37 16.72 -3.33
CA SER A 100 10.79 15.94 -4.44
C SER A 100 9.53 16.58 -5.04
N ALA A 101 8.78 17.39 -4.28
CA ALA A 101 7.62 18.12 -4.80
C ALA A 101 8.05 19.33 -5.64
N GLU A 102 9.02 20.10 -5.17
CA GLU A 102 9.62 21.22 -5.92
C GLU A 102 10.30 20.71 -7.21
N LEU A 103 11.00 19.58 -7.13
CA LEU A 103 11.60 18.91 -8.28
C LEU A 103 10.61 18.29 -9.26
N LYS A 104 9.29 18.30 -9.02
CA LYS A 104 8.29 17.91 -10.05
C LYS A 104 7.91 19.07 -10.95
N GLN A 105 7.89 20.29 -10.41
CA GLN A 105 7.58 21.49 -11.19
C GLN A 105 8.73 21.82 -12.16
N VAL A 106 9.98 21.65 -11.74
CA VAL A 106 11.16 21.93 -12.58
C VAL A 106 11.18 21.10 -13.89
N PRO A 107 10.96 19.78 -13.90
CA PRO A 107 10.82 18.98 -15.11
C PRO A 107 9.62 19.35 -15.98
N GLU A 108 8.49 19.75 -15.40
CA GLU A 108 7.31 20.20 -16.15
C GLU A 108 7.61 21.50 -16.90
N GLU A 109 8.23 22.47 -16.24
CA GLU A 109 8.69 23.71 -16.85
C GLU A 109 9.81 23.47 -17.87
N PHE A 110 10.72 22.54 -17.61
CA PHE A 110 11.76 22.14 -18.55
C PHE A 110 11.17 21.52 -19.82
N SER A 111 10.18 20.63 -19.67
CA SER A 111 9.50 20.00 -20.79
C SER A 111 8.78 21.03 -21.65
N LYS A 112 8.05 21.96 -21.00
CA LYS A 112 7.36 23.07 -21.67
C LYS A 112 8.35 24.01 -22.37
N GLY A 113 9.47 24.34 -21.72
CA GLY A 113 10.54 25.15 -22.29
C GLY A 113 11.23 24.48 -23.48
N MET A 114 11.38 23.15 -23.46
CA MET A 114 11.95 22.39 -24.57
C MET A 114 11.02 22.35 -25.79
N GLU A 115 9.70 22.22 -25.58
CA GLU A 115 8.70 22.30 -26.64
C GLU A 115 8.61 23.72 -27.23
N GLN A 116 8.54 24.74 -26.37
CA GLN A 116 8.53 26.15 -26.80
C GLN A 116 9.83 26.51 -27.54
N GLY A 117 10.97 26.07 -27.03
CA GLY A 117 12.28 26.28 -27.66
C GLY A 117 12.39 25.59 -29.03
N LYS A 118 11.77 24.42 -29.23
CA LYS A 118 11.68 23.80 -30.57
C LYS A 118 10.85 24.66 -31.53
N VAL A 119 9.68 25.14 -31.11
CA VAL A 119 8.81 25.98 -31.94
C VAL A 119 9.46 27.34 -32.25
N GLU A 120 10.13 27.96 -31.27
CA GLU A 120 10.90 29.20 -31.49
C GLU A 120 12.12 28.98 -32.38
N MET A 121 12.80 27.85 -32.25
CA MET A 121 13.97 27.55 -33.09
C MET A 121 13.57 27.27 -34.54
N GLU A 122 12.43 26.62 -34.78
CA GLU A 122 11.89 26.42 -36.14
C GLU A 122 11.44 27.74 -36.79
N SER A 123 10.80 28.63 -36.02
CA SER A 123 10.39 29.95 -36.52
C SER A 123 11.57 30.92 -36.71
N LYS A 124 12.59 30.90 -35.83
CA LYS A 124 13.83 31.67 -36.03
C LYS A 124 14.70 31.13 -37.15
N LYS A 125 14.69 29.81 -37.41
CA LYS A 125 15.40 29.21 -38.56
C LYS A 125 14.76 29.58 -39.90
N ALA A 126 13.43 29.75 -39.93
CA ALA A 126 12.73 30.30 -41.09
C ALA A 126 13.05 31.79 -41.33
N ALA A 127 13.21 32.58 -40.25
CA ALA A 127 13.61 33.98 -40.35
C ALA A 127 15.10 34.17 -40.71
N SER A 128 16.01 33.32 -40.20
CA SER A 128 17.45 33.41 -40.49
C SER A 128 17.83 32.94 -41.90
N THR A 129 16.95 32.23 -42.61
CA THR A 129 17.18 31.84 -44.01
C THR A 129 16.85 32.98 -44.99
N ILE A 130 16.08 33.99 -44.56
CA ILE A 130 15.70 35.13 -45.42
C ILE A 130 16.71 36.29 -45.34
N ASP A 131 17.51 36.39 -44.28
CA ASP A 131 18.47 37.51 -44.10
C ASP A 131 19.86 37.27 -44.76
N SER A 132 20.10 36.08 -45.34
CA SER A 132 21.36 35.81 -46.08
C SER A 132 21.32 36.17 -47.57
N GLU A 133 20.21 36.70 -48.10
CA GLU A 133 20.05 37.02 -49.54
C GLU A 133 19.80 38.53 -49.80
N LYS A 134 20.40 39.42 -49.00
CA LYS A 134 20.44 40.86 -49.36
C LYS A 134 21.75 41.57 -48.97
N LYS A 135 22.87 40.94 -49.28
CA LYS A 135 24.17 41.64 -49.38
C LYS A 135 25.09 41.05 -50.46
N THR A 136 24.52 40.87 -51.65
CA THR A 136 25.26 40.93 -52.92
C THR A 136 24.36 41.72 -53.85
N ASP A 137 24.94 42.58 -54.70
CA ASP A 137 24.26 43.56 -55.56
C ASP A 137 23.94 44.92 -54.93
N ALA A 138 24.99 45.67 -54.58
CA ALA A 138 25.10 47.08 -54.95
C ALA A 138 26.55 47.58 -54.78
N GLN A 139 27.18 47.84 -55.93
CA GLN A 139 28.40 48.64 -56.20
C GLN A 139 29.77 48.12 -55.77
#